data_AF-A0A2E6UQ34-F1
#
_entry.id   AF-A0A2E6UQ34-F1
#
_cell.length_a   1.000
_cell.length_b   1.000
_cell.length_c   1.000
_cell.angle_alpha   90.00
_cell.angle_beta   90.00
_cell.angle_gamma   90.00
#
_symmetry.space_group_name_H-M   'P 1'
#
loop_
_entity.id
_entity.type
_entity.pdbx_description
1 polymer ?
#
loop_
_entity_poly.entity_id
_entity_poly.type
_entity_poly.pdbx_seq_one_letter_code
_entity_poly.pdbx_strand_id
1 'polypeptide(L)'
;MKSDKFKVCSYCKKRLPATKNIFHVDSRIISDGLRSRCKNCTKKLNSQAAKNKLINTYTSIKQTCAICETSLPATIEYFYPSKTGKYGLRLECKDCHKQWQRSFAKNNRIKINLYKRKRYSEDSRYRKNHIKSVSDYAKRNPEKVNLRSRNFRINNPKAIKVIQRKSNAKRRKNPMVRLNDNVSCLIRQSLIAGKQGKSVWTHLGFTRIELIKHIESQFEKGMHWGNYGRGGWCIDHIKPRRSFQFDSSDSPQFKECWKLSNLRPCWEKENSSKGAKYKGLDYRYVGFLEQD
;
A
#
# COMPACT_ATOMS: atom_id res chain seq x y z
N MET A 1 48.84 -8.96 23.03
CA MET A 1 47.86 -8.61 21.97
C MET A 1 48.54 -8.78 20.61
N LYS A 2 48.18 -9.78 19.80
CA LYS A 2 48.75 -9.92 18.45
C LYS A 2 48.23 -8.77 17.60
N SER A 3 49.12 -7.90 17.10
CA SER A 3 48.71 -6.83 16.20
C SER A 3 48.12 -7.45 14.94
N ASP A 4 46.85 -7.16 14.66
CA ASP A 4 46.23 -7.59 13.43
C ASP A 4 46.97 -6.94 12.26
N LYS A 5 47.72 -7.73 11.51
CA LYS A 5 48.44 -7.25 10.32
C LYS A 5 47.42 -6.96 9.22
N PHE A 6 47.46 -5.77 8.64
CA PHE A 6 46.60 -5.35 7.54
C PHE A 6 47.41 -5.11 6.26
N LYS A 7 46.83 -5.42 5.10
CA LYS A 7 47.40 -5.20 3.76
C LYS A 7 46.40 -4.44 2.89
N VAL A 8 46.90 -3.49 2.09
CA VAL A 8 46.07 -2.74 1.13
C VAL A 8 45.98 -3.51 -0.18
N CYS A 9 44.77 -3.76 -0.66
CA CYS A 9 44.57 -4.42 -1.96
C CYS A 9 45.00 -3.51 -3.11
N SER A 10 45.90 -3.97 -3.98
CA SER A 10 46.39 -3.20 -5.12
C SER A 10 45.31 -2.80 -6.14
N TYR A 11 44.18 -3.51 -6.18
CA TYR A 11 43.07 -3.26 -7.10
C TYR A 11 41.96 -2.39 -6.50
N CYS A 12 41.30 -2.85 -5.42
CA CYS A 12 40.19 -2.09 -4.82
C CYS A 12 40.63 -1.03 -3.80
N LYS A 13 41.94 -0.91 -3.55
CA LYS A 13 42.56 0.04 -2.62
C LYS A 13 42.06 -0.02 -1.16
N LYS A 14 41.30 -1.06 -0.80
CA LYS A 14 40.82 -1.28 0.58
C LYS A 14 41.92 -1.86 1.46
N ARG A 15 42.01 -1.36 2.70
CA ARG A 15 42.82 -1.94 3.80
C ARG A 15 42.09 -3.15 4.37
N LEU A 16 42.67 -4.34 4.27
CA LEU A 16 42.05 -5.61 4.62
C LEU A 16 42.98 -6.45 5.52
N PRO A 17 42.45 -7.37 6.35
CA PRO A 17 43.29 -8.27 7.13
C PRO A 17 44.25 -9.09 6.24
N ALA A 18 45.54 -9.10 6.58
CA ALA A 18 46.61 -9.80 5.86
C ALA A 18 46.57 -11.30 6.16
N THR A 19 45.51 -11.97 5.72
CA THR A 19 45.26 -13.40 5.97
C THR A 19 45.20 -14.19 4.68
N LYS A 20 45.54 -15.50 4.76
CA LYS A 20 45.42 -16.46 3.66
C LYS A 20 43.97 -16.63 3.17
N ASN A 21 42.97 -16.20 3.94
CA ASN A 21 41.57 -16.20 3.55
C ASN A 21 41.25 -15.06 2.58
N ILE A 22 41.88 -13.90 2.75
CA ILE A 22 41.61 -12.68 1.97
C ILE A 22 42.58 -12.50 0.80
N PHE A 23 43.82 -12.95 0.94
CA PHE A 23 44.86 -12.85 -0.09
C PHE A 23 45.39 -14.25 -0.47
N HIS A 24 45.85 -14.41 -1.71
CA HIS A 24 46.51 -15.65 -2.15
C HIS A 24 47.93 -15.71 -1.59
N VAL A 25 48.38 -16.90 -1.21
CA VAL A 25 49.76 -17.14 -0.79
C VAL A 25 50.68 -17.12 -2.01
N ASP A 26 51.85 -16.50 -1.87
CA ASP A 26 52.94 -16.55 -2.85
C ASP A 26 54.26 -16.61 -2.09
N SER A 27 54.92 -17.77 -2.14
CA SER A 27 56.14 -18.05 -1.38
C SER A 27 57.32 -17.18 -1.79
N ARG A 28 57.25 -16.50 -2.93
CA ARG A 28 58.28 -15.57 -3.43
C ARG A 28 58.19 -14.19 -2.78
N ILE A 29 57.12 -13.90 -2.03
CA ILE A 29 56.94 -12.60 -1.35
C ILE A 29 57.51 -12.70 0.06
N ILE A 30 58.68 -12.10 0.25
CA ILE A 30 59.49 -12.20 1.49
C ILE A 30 58.81 -11.52 2.69
N SER A 31 57.95 -10.52 2.48
CA SER A 31 57.38 -9.71 3.56
C SER A 31 56.30 -10.43 4.38
N ASP A 32 55.21 -10.84 3.73
CA ASP A 32 54.07 -11.49 4.38
C ASP A 32 53.62 -12.78 3.69
N GLY A 33 54.32 -13.21 2.64
CA GLY A 33 53.96 -14.39 1.86
C GLY A 33 52.60 -14.28 1.16
N LEU A 34 52.03 -13.07 1.04
CA LEU A 34 50.68 -12.84 0.49
C LEU A 34 50.73 -11.86 -0.69
N ARG A 35 50.01 -12.21 -1.77
CA ARG A 35 49.85 -11.33 -2.95
C ARG A 35 49.20 -10.00 -2.57
N SER A 36 49.54 -8.94 -3.31
CA SER A 36 48.98 -7.59 -3.10
C SER A 36 47.50 -7.45 -3.47
N ARG A 37 46.95 -8.37 -4.27
CA ARG A 37 45.54 -8.34 -4.71
C ARG A 37 44.70 -9.34 -3.92
N CYS A 38 43.56 -8.89 -3.39
CA CYS A 38 42.66 -9.77 -2.64
C CYS A 38 41.92 -10.76 -3.56
N LYS A 39 41.57 -11.94 -3.03
CA LYS A 39 40.91 -13.03 -3.77
C LYS A 39 39.63 -12.59 -4.48
N ASN A 40 38.85 -11.70 -3.85
CA ASN A 40 37.62 -11.16 -4.45
C ASN A 40 37.90 -10.34 -5.70
N CYS A 41 38.94 -9.51 -5.70
CA CYS A 41 39.35 -8.75 -6.88
C CYS A 41 39.95 -9.66 -7.96
N THR A 42 40.72 -10.69 -7.57
CA THR A 42 41.21 -11.72 -8.50
C THR A 42 40.06 -12.46 -9.17
N LYS A 43 39.04 -12.89 -8.41
CA LYS A 43 37.85 -13.55 -8.95
C LYS A 43 37.09 -12.65 -9.92
N LYS A 44 36.89 -11.37 -9.58
CA LYS A 44 36.26 -10.39 -10.48
C LYS A 44 37.03 -10.22 -11.79
N LEU A 45 38.36 -10.09 -11.72
CA LEU A 45 39.21 -9.94 -12.91
C LEU A 45 39.23 -11.21 -13.75
N ASN A 46 39.27 -12.40 -13.13
CA ASN A 46 39.21 -13.67 -13.87
C ASN A 46 37.84 -13.87 -14.53
N SER A 47 36.74 -13.52 -13.86
CA SER A 47 35.40 -13.50 -14.47
C SER A 47 35.32 -12.51 -15.63
N GLN A 48 35.92 -11.32 -15.51
CA GLN A 48 35.94 -10.33 -16.58
C GLN A 48 36.83 -10.77 -17.75
N ALA A 49 38.00 -11.38 -17.48
CA ALA A 49 38.89 -11.94 -18.49
C ALA A 49 38.25 -13.12 -19.24
N ALA A 50 37.53 -14.01 -18.54
CA ALA A 50 36.76 -15.09 -19.15
C ALA A 50 35.62 -14.54 -20.03
N LYS A 51 34.91 -13.50 -19.56
CA LYS A 51 33.86 -12.82 -20.32
C LYS A 51 34.42 -12.12 -21.57
N ASN A 52 35.56 -11.44 -21.44
CA ASN A 52 36.23 -10.75 -22.55
C ASN A 52 36.82 -11.76 -23.55
N LYS A 53 37.35 -12.91 -23.10
CA LYS A 53 37.84 -13.99 -23.96
C LYS A 53 36.70 -14.60 -24.80
N LEU A 54 35.51 -14.78 -24.21
CA LEU A 54 34.30 -15.22 -24.92
C LEU A 54 33.71 -14.16 -25.87
N ILE A 55 33.97 -12.86 -25.63
CA ILE A 55 33.52 -11.79 -26.53
C ILE A 55 34.48 -11.65 -27.72
N ASN A 56 35.79 -11.72 -27.51
CA ASN A 56 36.81 -11.50 -28.55
C ASN A 56 37.09 -12.70 -29.47
N THR A 57 36.71 -13.93 -29.10
CA THR A 57 36.94 -15.11 -29.97
C THR A 57 35.83 -15.35 -31.00
N TYR A 58 34.67 -14.68 -30.89
CA TYR A 58 33.51 -14.95 -31.74
C TYR A 58 32.94 -13.72 -32.45
N THR A 59 33.59 -12.55 -32.38
CA THR A 59 33.18 -11.36 -33.15
C THR A 59 33.41 -11.53 -34.66
N SER A 60 34.37 -12.37 -35.08
CA SER A 60 34.59 -12.72 -36.50
C SER A 60 33.69 -13.85 -37.01
N ILE A 61 33.16 -14.69 -36.11
CA ILE A 61 32.31 -15.83 -36.45
C ILE A 61 30.85 -15.38 -36.43
N LYS A 62 30.14 -15.61 -37.54
CA LYS A 62 28.70 -15.33 -37.62
C LYS A 62 27.90 -16.62 -37.46
N GLN A 63 26.72 -16.48 -36.86
CA GLN A 63 25.71 -17.53 -36.78
C GLN A 63 24.40 -17.02 -37.38
N THR A 64 23.82 -17.83 -38.25
CA THR A 64 22.51 -17.56 -38.83
C THR A 64 21.42 -17.95 -37.84
N CYS A 65 20.51 -17.01 -37.59
CA CYS A 65 19.32 -17.29 -36.79
C CYS A 65 18.43 -18.32 -37.52
N ALA A 66 18.06 -19.41 -36.85
CA ALA A 66 17.20 -20.44 -37.45
C ALA A 66 15.73 -20.00 -37.66
N ILE A 67 15.34 -18.81 -37.21
CA ILE A 67 13.95 -18.30 -37.27
C ILE A 67 13.81 -17.13 -38.24
N CYS A 68 14.71 -16.15 -38.18
CA CYS A 68 14.66 -14.96 -39.06
C CYS A 68 15.77 -14.94 -40.10
N GLU A 69 16.58 -16.00 -40.17
CA GLU A 69 17.65 -16.21 -41.16
C GLU A 69 18.71 -15.12 -41.22
N THR A 70 18.71 -14.20 -40.25
CA THR A 70 19.70 -13.13 -40.14
C THR A 70 21.02 -13.67 -39.64
N SER A 71 22.10 -13.40 -40.37
CA SER A 71 23.47 -13.74 -39.98
C SER A 71 24.03 -12.68 -39.03
N LEU A 72 24.09 -13.01 -37.73
CA LEU A 72 24.54 -12.12 -36.66
C LEU A 72 25.86 -12.61 -36.04
N PRO A 73 26.64 -11.74 -35.36
CA PRO A 73 27.80 -12.18 -34.61
C PRO A 73 27.43 -13.27 -33.60
N ALA A 74 28.20 -14.38 -33.58
CA ALA A 74 27.96 -15.52 -32.72
C ALA A 74 28.37 -15.22 -31.26
N THR A 75 27.72 -14.22 -30.65
CA THR A 75 28.03 -13.74 -29.30
C THR A 75 26.81 -13.79 -28.39
N ILE A 76 27.06 -13.74 -27.09
CA ILE A 76 26.02 -13.66 -26.05
C ILE A 76 25.21 -12.35 -26.10
N GLU A 77 25.58 -11.39 -26.93
CA GLU A 77 24.82 -10.17 -27.16
C GLU A 77 23.56 -10.47 -27.98
N TYR A 78 23.72 -11.24 -29.07
CA TYR A 78 22.67 -11.54 -30.05
C TYR A 78 21.99 -12.88 -29.81
N PHE A 79 22.64 -13.83 -29.13
CA PHE A 79 22.11 -15.16 -28.86
C PHE A 79 22.13 -15.47 -27.34
N TYR A 80 21.19 -16.29 -26.88
CA TYR A 80 21.22 -16.78 -25.49
C TYR A 80 22.19 -17.97 -25.35
N PRO A 81 22.90 -18.10 -24.22
CA PRO A 81 23.75 -19.27 -23.96
C PRO A 81 22.96 -20.58 -24.01
N SER A 82 23.59 -21.62 -24.54
CA SER A 82 23.06 -22.98 -24.59
C SER A 82 24.16 -24.00 -24.32
N LYS A 83 23.85 -25.06 -23.55
CA LYS A 83 24.80 -26.15 -23.29
C LYS A 83 25.01 -27.07 -24.50
N THR A 84 24.01 -27.14 -25.37
CA THR A 84 23.95 -28.06 -26.51
C THR A 84 23.99 -27.34 -27.86
N GLY A 85 24.02 -26.02 -27.84
CA GLY A 85 23.95 -25.20 -29.05
C GLY A 85 25.32 -24.98 -29.68
N LYS A 86 25.35 -24.70 -30.98
CA LYS A 86 26.56 -24.39 -31.74
C LYS A 86 27.28 -23.20 -31.07
N TYR A 87 28.59 -23.30 -30.88
CA TYR A 87 29.41 -22.29 -30.17
C TYR A 87 28.94 -21.99 -28.74
N GLY A 88 28.16 -22.88 -28.10
CA GLY A 88 27.58 -22.64 -26.79
C GLY A 88 26.42 -21.64 -26.78
N LEU A 89 25.79 -21.40 -27.95
CA LEU A 89 24.71 -20.44 -28.15
C LEU A 89 23.47 -21.09 -28.76
N ARG A 90 22.29 -20.57 -28.44
CA ARG A 90 21.04 -20.98 -29.11
C ARG A 90 21.08 -20.61 -30.59
N LEU A 91 20.38 -21.39 -31.41
CA LEU A 91 20.23 -21.13 -32.85
C LEU A 91 19.28 -19.97 -33.15
N GLU A 92 18.35 -19.66 -32.25
CA GLU A 92 17.46 -18.50 -32.35
C GLU A 92 18.12 -17.24 -31.78
N CYS A 93 18.02 -16.11 -32.49
CA CYS A 93 18.46 -14.83 -31.96
C CYS A 93 17.54 -14.37 -30.82
N LYS A 94 18.05 -13.49 -29.96
CA LYS A 94 17.30 -12.99 -28.81
C LYS A 94 16.01 -12.30 -29.20
N ASP A 95 15.95 -11.66 -30.36
CA ASP A 95 14.74 -10.94 -30.78
C ASP A 95 13.65 -11.89 -31.24
N CYS A 96 13.99 -12.95 -31.99
CA CYS A 96 13.06 -14.04 -32.28
C CYS A 96 12.57 -14.70 -30.99
N HIS A 97 13.48 -14.96 -30.04
CA HIS A 97 13.09 -15.53 -28.76
C HIS A 97 12.14 -14.61 -27.97
N LYS A 98 12.40 -13.29 -27.92
CA LYS A 98 11.49 -12.31 -27.29
C LYS A 98 10.13 -12.28 -27.96
N GLN A 99 10.08 -12.34 -29.29
CA GLN A 99 8.82 -12.39 -30.04
C GLN A 99 8.02 -13.65 -29.70
N TRP A 100 8.69 -14.81 -29.70
CA TRP A 100 8.08 -16.07 -29.28
C TRP A 100 7.57 -15.99 -27.84
N GLN A 101 8.36 -15.47 -26.89
CA GLN A 101 7.94 -15.30 -25.49
C GLN A 101 6.67 -14.43 -25.35
N ARG A 102 6.59 -13.33 -26.11
CA ARG A 102 5.41 -12.45 -26.14
C ARG A 102 4.19 -13.19 -26.68
N SER A 103 4.35 -13.91 -27.79
CA SER A 103 3.28 -14.72 -28.41
C SER A 103 2.81 -15.82 -27.46
N PHE A 104 3.75 -16.57 -26.87
CA PHE A 104 3.47 -17.61 -25.89
C PHE A 104 2.69 -17.05 -24.69
N ALA A 105 3.13 -15.93 -24.12
CA ALA A 105 2.44 -15.31 -22.98
C ALA A 105 1.03 -14.82 -23.33
N LYS A 106 0.81 -14.31 -24.54
CA LYS A 106 -0.49 -13.88 -25.04
C LYS A 106 -1.43 -15.09 -25.20
N ASN A 107 -0.97 -16.12 -25.92
CA ASN A 107 -1.76 -17.31 -26.24
C ASN A 107 -2.05 -18.17 -25.00
N ASN A 108 -1.12 -18.18 -24.03
CA ASN A 108 -1.26 -18.96 -22.78
C ASN A 108 -1.67 -18.11 -21.58
N ARG A 109 -2.20 -16.90 -21.79
CA ARG A 109 -2.53 -15.94 -20.72
C ARG A 109 -3.40 -16.55 -19.62
N ILE A 110 -4.43 -17.32 -20.01
CA ILE A 110 -5.36 -17.96 -19.08
C ILE A 110 -4.62 -19.00 -18.23
N LYS A 111 -3.91 -19.93 -18.87
CA LYS A 111 -3.14 -20.99 -18.20
C LYS A 111 -2.11 -20.42 -17.23
N ILE A 112 -1.37 -19.40 -17.64
CA ILE A 112 -0.38 -18.71 -16.80
C ILE A 112 -1.05 -18.06 -15.58
N ASN A 113 -2.18 -17.40 -15.77
CA ASN A 113 -2.90 -16.74 -14.67
C ASN A 113 -3.50 -17.75 -13.69
N LEU A 114 -4.04 -18.87 -14.17
CA LEU A 114 -4.54 -19.95 -13.32
C LEU A 114 -3.42 -20.55 -12.48
N TYR A 115 -2.27 -20.86 -13.09
CA TYR A 115 -1.11 -21.34 -12.36
C TYR A 115 -0.64 -20.34 -11.28
N LYS A 116 -0.57 -19.04 -11.62
CA LYS A 116 -0.20 -17.99 -10.65
C LYS A 116 -1.20 -17.88 -9.50
N ARG A 117 -2.50 -17.98 -9.78
CA ARG A 117 -3.56 -17.95 -8.76
C ARG A 117 -3.47 -19.16 -7.83
N LYS A 118 -3.34 -20.36 -8.39
CA LYS A 118 -3.16 -21.61 -7.65
C LYS A 118 -1.95 -21.53 -6.72
N ARG A 119 -0.81 -21.06 -7.25
CA ARG A 119 0.40 -20.87 -6.46
C ARG A 119 0.22 -19.82 -5.37
N TYR A 120 -0.50 -18.73 -5.63
CA TYR A 120 -0.78 -17.71 -4.62
C TYR A 120 -1.67 -18.23 -3.47
N SER A 121 -2.60 -19.15 -3.74
CA SER A 121 -3.43 -19.76 -2.70
C SER A 121 -2.69 -20.83 -1.90
N GLU A 122 -1.90 -21.68 -2.57
CA GLU A 122 -1.31 -22.88 -1.97
C GLU A 122 0.08 -22.63 -1.35
N ASP A 123 0.91 -21.77 -1.95
CA ASP A 123 2.28 -21.51 -1.51
C ASP A 123 2.34 -20.23 -0.67
N SER A 124 2.34 -20.42 0.66
CA SER A 124 2.37 -19.33 1.64
C SER A 124 3.62 -18.46 1.52
N ARG A 125 4.78 -19.04 1.17
CA ARG A 125 6.04 -18.33 0.98
C ARG A 125 5.98 -17.46 -0.27
N TYR A 126 5.49 -18.01 -1.38
CA TYR A 126 5.26 -17.24 -2.60
C TYR A 126 4.30 -16.08 -2.35
N ARG A 127 3.17 -16.33 -1.66
CA ARG A 127 2.21 -15.28 -1.28
C ARG A 127 2.85 -14.15 -0.48
N LYS A 128 3.61 -14.48 0.57
CA LYS A 128 4.29 -13.50 1.44
C LYS A 128 5.30 -12.67 0.64
N ASN A 129 6.12 -13.32 -0.18
CA ASN A 129 7.12 -12.63 -1.01
C ASN A 129 6.46 -11.74 -2.07
N HIS A 130 5.37 -12.20 -2.68
CA HIS A 130 4.61 -11.42 -3.65
C HIS A 130 4.01 -10.16 -3.01
N ILE A 131 3.36 -10.28 -1.85
CA ILE A 131 2.82 -9.12 -1.11
C ILE A 131 3.93 -8.13 -0.76
N LYS A 132 5.06 -8.62 -0.23
CA LYS A 132 6.22 -7.78 0.07
C LYS A 132 6.72 -7.05 -1.18
N SER A 133 6.90 -7.77 -2.29
CA SER A 133 7.35 -7.19 -3.55
C SER A 133 6.41 -6.10 -4.08
N VAL A 134 5.10 -6.32 -4.02
CA VAL A 134 4.09 -5.32 -4.43
C VAL A 134 4.13 -4.09 -3.51
N SER A 135 4.23 -4.29 -2.19
CA SER A 135 4.39 -3.21 -1.22
C SER A 135 5.66 -2.40 -1.49
N ASP A 136 6.80 -3.07 -1.66
CA ASP A 136 8.09 -2.40 -1.87
C ASP A 136 8.11 -1.65 -3.21
N TYR A 137 7.45 -2.17 -4.24
CA TYR A 137 7.26 -1.47 -5.51
C TYR A 137 6.46 -0.18 -5.31
N ALA A 138 5.34 -0.24 -4.58
CA ALA A 138 4.50 0.93 -4.31
C ALA A 138 5.26 2.01 -3.51
N LYS A 139 6.06 1.61 -2.52
CA LYS A 139 6.93 2.53 -1.76
C LYS A 139 8.00 3.19 -2.63
N ARG A 140 8.61 2.43 -3.54
CA ARG A 140 9.64 2.93 -4.46
C ARG A 140 9.08 3.73 -5.63
N ASN A 141 7.79 3.59 -5.95
CA ASN A 141 7.17 4.21 -7.13
C ASN A 141 5.78 4.80 -6.80
N PRO A 142 5.67 5.70 -5.80
CA PRO A 142 4.39 6.20 -5.33
C PRO A 142 3.63 6.95 -6.43
N GLU A 143 4.34 7.77 -7.21
CA GLU A 143 3.77 8.56 -8.30
C GLU A 143 3.10 7.66 -9.37
N LYS A 144 3.80 6.60 -9.81
CA LYS A 144 3.27 5.67 -10.82
C LYS A 144 2.03 4.92 -10.32
N VAL A 145 2.02 4.51 -9.04
CA VAL A 145 0.87 3.84 -8.43
C VAL A 145 -0.32 4.79 -8.31
N ASN A 146 -0.07 6.04 -7.91
CA ASN A 146 -1.09 7.07 -7.79
C ASN A 146 -1.67 7.45 -9.15
N LEU A 147 -0.82 7.62 -10.16
CA LEU A 147 -1.23 7.91 -11.53
C LEU A 147 -2.10 6.77 -12.10
N ARG A 148 -1.67 5.52 -11.93
CA ARG A 148 -2.46 4.35 -12.33
C ARG A 148 -3.83 4.33 -11.65
N SER A 149 -3.87 4.59 -10.35
CA SER A 149 -5.11 4.62 -9.57
C SER A 149 -6.02 5.79 -9.98
N ARG A 150 -5.45 6.95 -10.31
CA ARG A 150 -6.15 8.10 -10.87
C ARG A 150 -6.75 7.77 -12.24
N ASN A 151 -5.95 7.25 -13.17
CA ASN A 151 -6.40 6.88 -14.51
C ASN A 151 -7.48 5.81 -14.47
N PHE A 152 -7.36 4.83 -13.56
CA PHE A 152 -8.42 3.84 -13.37
C PHE A 152 -9.75 4.49 -12.95
N ARG A 153 -9.72 5.44 -12.00
CA ARG A 153 -10.92 6.16 -11.56
C ARG A 153 -11.56 6.99 -12.68
N ILE A 154 -10.74 7.70 -13.46
CA ILE A 154 -11.21 8.56 -14.57
C ILE A 154 -11.81 7.70 -15.69
N ASN A 155 -11.11 6.63 -16.10
CA ASN A 155 -11.51 5.83 -17.25
C ASN A 155 -12.62 4.80 -16.93
N ASN A 156 -12.91 4.55 -15.64
CA ASN A 156 -13.85 3.49 -15.24
C ASN A 156 -14.91 3.97 -14.22
N PRO A 157 -15.65 5.07 -14.47
CA PRO A 157 -16.57 5.66 -13.50
C PRO A 157 -17.69 4.69 -13.09
N LYS A 158 -18.22 3.89 -14.04
CA LYS A 158 -19.24 2.87 -13.75
C LYS A 158 -18.71 1.78 -12.79
N ALA A 159 -17.50 1.28 -13.03
CA ALA A 159 -16.89 0.27 -12.17
C ALA A 159 -16.63 0.81 -10.75
N ILE A 160 -16.19 2.07 -10.64
CA ILE A 160 -16.01 2.74 -9.35
C ILE A 160 -17.32 2.83 -8.58
N LYS A 161 -18.43 3.22 -9.22
CA LYS A 161 -19.76 3.24 -8.58
C LYS A 161 -20.15 1.87 -8.05
N VAL A 162 -19.91 0.79 -8.79
CA VAL A 162 -20.18 -0.59 -8.34
C VAL A 162 -19.33 -0.95 -7.13
N ILE A 163 -18.03 -0.67 -7.17
CA ILE A 163 -17.10 -0.92 -6.05
C ILE A 163 -17.54 -0.16 -4.80
N GLN A 164 -17.88 1.13 -4.94
CA GLN A 164 -18.36 1.96 -3.85
C GLN A 164 -19.66 1.44 -3.26
N ARG A 165 -20.65 1.04 -4.08
CA ARG A 165 -21.90 0.44 -3.61
C ARG A 165 -21.65 -0.83 -2.77
N LYS A 166 -20.81 -1.74 -3.27
CA LYS A 166 -20.45 -2.98 -2.55
C LYS A 166 -19.73 -2.69 -1.23
N SER A 167 -18.77 -1.76 -1.25
CA SER A 167 -18.04 -1.33 -0.05
C SER A 167 -18.97 -0.70 0.99
N ASN A 168 -19.84 0.21 0.56
CA ASN A 168 -20.82 0.88 1.42
C ASN A 168 -21.83 -0.10 2.01
N ALA A 169 -22.32 -1.06 1.22
CA ALA A 169 -23.21 -2.11 1.72
C ALA A 169 -22.54 -2.95 2.82
N LYS A 170 -21.27 -3.33 2.64
CA LYS A 170 -20.51 -4.05 3.67
C LYS A 170 -20.31 -3.21 4.93
N ARG A 171 -19.92 -1.93 4.78
CA ARG A 171 -19.72 -0.99 5.90
C ARG A 171 -20.99 -0.81 6.72
N ARG A 172 -22.15 -0.68 6.06
CA ARG A 172 -23.45 -0.49 6.71
C ARG A 172 -23.94 -1.72 7.50
N LYS A 173 -23.36 -2.90 7.33
CA LYS A 173 -23.69 -4.04 8.20
C LYS A 173 -23.19 -3.86 9.63
N ASN A 174 -22.15 -3.05 9.82
CA ASN A 174 -21.58 -2.81 11.13
C ASN A 174 -22.24 -1.55 11.76
N PRO A 175 -23.04 -1.70 12.83
CA PRO A 175 -23.75 -0.57 13.45
C PRO A 175 -22.79 0.46 14.03
N MET A 176 -21.63 0.00 14.49
CA MET A 176 -20.53 0.78 15.02
C MET A 176 -19.91 1.71 13.95
N VAL A 177 -19.84 1.27 12.69
CA VAL A 177 -19.43 2.11 11.55
C VAL A 177 -20.51 3.13 11.23
N ARG A 178 -21.79 2.71 11.24
CA ARG A 178 -22.92 3.62 11.01
C ARG A 178 -22.97 4.75 12.05
N LEU A 179 -22.75 4.42 13.31
CA LEU A 179 -22.68 5.37 14.42
C LEU A 179 -21.62 6.44 14.17
N ASN A 180 -20.41 6.01 13.86
CA ASN A 180 -19.29 6.89 13.58
C ASN A 180 -19.56 7.77 12.35
N ASP A 181 -20.09 7.20 11.28
CA ASP A 181 -20.42 7.94 10.05
C ASP A 181 -21.52 8.99 10.35
N ASN A 182 -22.51 8.66 11.19
CA ASN A 182 -23.57 9.58 11.61
C ASN A 182 -23.03 10.74 12.46
N VAL A 183 -22.31 10.44 13.54
CA VAL A 183 -21.71 11.46 14.44
C VAL A 183 -20.78 12.38 13.65
N SER A 184 -19.93 11.79 12.79
CA SER A 184 -19.05 12.56 11.91
C SER A 184 -19.81 13.44 10.91
N CYS A 185 -20.96 12.99 10.41
CA CYS A 185 -21.79 13.78 9.50
C CYS A 185 -22.43 14.96 10.24
N LEU A 186 -23.04 14.69 11.40
CA LEU A 186 -23.73 15.68 12.20
C LEU A 186 -22.80 16.81 12.67
N ILE A 187 -21.57 16.48 13.13
CA ILE A 187 -20.58 17.47 13.54
C ILE A 187 -20.05 18.26 12.35
N ARG A 188 -19.79 17.60 11.21
CA ARG A 188 -19.40 18.32 9.99
C ARG A 188 -20.47 19.32 9.56
N GLN A 189 -21.74 18.97 9.71
CA GLN A 189 -22.88 19.85 9.43
C GLN A 189 -23.08 20.93 10.51
N SER A 190 -22.44 20.83 11.67
CA SER A 190 -22.57 21.79 12.76
C SER A 190 -21.44 22.82 12.80
N LEU A 191 -20.45 22.71 11.91
CA LEU A 191 -19.26 23.57 11.91
C LEU A 191 -19.15 24.24 10.53
N ILE A 192 -18.97 25.57 10.50
CA ILE A 192 -18.86 26.34 9.26
C ILE A 192 -17.61 25.91 8.47
N ALA A 193 -16.46 25.85 9.14
CA ALA A 193 -15.19 25.38 8.56
C ALA A 193 -15.11 23.84 8.42
N GLY A 194 -16.19 23.12 8.75
CA GLY A 194 -16.19 21.67 8.86
C GLY A 194 -15.19 21.17 9.91
N LYS A 195 -14.69 19.94 9.72
CA LYS A 195 -13.79 19.28 10.70
C LYS A 195 -12.30 19.57 10.46
N GLN A 196 -11.96 20.35 9.44
CA GLN A 196 -10.57 20.68 9.06
C GLN A 196 -9.65 19.45 8.93
N GLY A 197 -10.16 18.35 8.36
CA GLY A 197 -9.41 17.10 8.22
C GLY A 197 -9.16 16.32 9.52
N LYS A 198 -9.55 16.85 10.68
CA LYS A 198 -9.39 16.18 11.98
C LYS A 198 -10.44 15.10 12.18
N SER A 199 -10.09 14.12 13.03
CA SER A 199 -11.03 13.10 13.48
C SER A 199 -12.21 13.77 14.19
N VAL A 200 -13.41 13.19 14.10
CA VAL A 200 -14.55 13.74 14.84
C VAL A 200 -14.33 13.69 16.35
N TRP A 201 -13.64 12.66 16.81
CA TRP A 201 -13.39 12.39 18.22
C TRP A 201 -12.38 13.36 18.85
N THR A 202 -11.59 14.11 18.06
CA THR A 202 -10.69 15.13 18.62
C THR A 202 -11.41 16.41 19.01
N HIS A 203 -12.63 16.60 18.52
CA HIS A 203 -13.47 17.76 18.83
C HIS A 203 -14.37 17.51 20.04
N LEU A 204 -14.45 16.26 20.50
CA LEU A 204 -15.34 15.84 21.57
C LEU A 204 -14.54 15.64 22.87
N GLY A 205 -15.14 16.00 24.00
CA GLY A 205 -14.56 15.77 25.34
C GLY A 205 -14.67 14.32 25.82
N PHE A 206 -14.94 13.37 24.92
CA PHE A 206 -15.10 11.95 25.22
C PHE A 206 -14.74 11.10 24.00
N THR A 207 -14.42 9.85 24.28
CA THR A 207 -14.07 8.81 23.32
C THR A 207 -15.31 8.14 22.75
N ARG A 208 -15.12 7.47 21.61
CA ARG A 208 -16.14 6.61 21.02
C ARG A 208 -16.65 5.53 21.96
N ILE A 209 -15.77 4.95 22.78
CA ILE A 209 -16.13 3.87 23.70
C ILE A 209 -17.03 4.41 24.81
N GLU A 210 -16.73 5.60 25.33
CA GLU A 210 -17.58 6.25 26.34
C GLU A 210 -18.95 6.59 25.78
N LEU A 211 -19.05 7.11 24.54
CA LEU A 211 -20.33 7.33 23.88
C LEU A 211 -21.15 6.04 23.76
N ILE A 212 -20.52 4.94 23.34
CA ILE A 212 -21.19 3.63 23.21
C ILE A 212 -21.78 3.21 24.56
N LYS A 213 -20.95 3.21 25.62
CA LYS A 213 -21.39 2.82 26.97
C LYS A 213 -22.52 3.71 27.48
N HIS A 214 -22.40 5.02 27.31
CA HIS A 214 -23.40 6.00 27.72
C HIS A 214 -24.74 5.81 27.01
N ILE A 215 -24.72 5.47 25.72
CA ILE A 215 -25.94 5.21 24.95
C ILE A 215 -26.55 3.86 25.33
N GLU A 216 -25.72 2.80 25.46
CA GLU A 216 -26.18 1.47 25.88
C GLU A 216 -26.82 1.48 27.26
N SER A 217 -26.29 2.26 28.21
CA SER A 217 -26.87 2.37 29.55
C SER A 217 -28.24 3.04 29.59
N GLN A 218 -28.65 3.69 28.49
CA GLN A 218 -29.95 4.37 28.35
C GLN A 218 -30.92 3.61 27.43
N PHE A 219 -30.59 2.40 26.99
CA PHE A 219 -31.48 1.65 26.11
C PHE A 219 -32.80 1.26 26.78
N GLU A 220 -33.89 1.60 26.11
CA GLU A 220 -35.23 1.16 26.47
C GLU A 220 -35.54 -0.25 25.92
N LYS A 221 -36.67 -0.81 26.34
CA LYS A 221 -37.13 -2.12 25.88
C LYS A 221 -37.18 -2.17 24.34
N GLY A 222 -36.43 -3.12 23.77
CA GLY A 222 -36.35 -3.32 22.32
C GLY A 222 -35.27 -2.52 21.60
N MET A 223 -34.53 -1.62 22.26
CA MET A 223 -33.37 -0.96 21.67
C MET A 223 -32.14 -1.88 21.67
N HIS A 224 -31.47 -2.00 20.54
CA HIS A 224 -30.19 -2.71 20.42
C HIS A 224 -29.42 -2.18 19.21
N TRP A 225 -28.12 -2.48 19.09
CA TRP A 225 -27.35 -1.96 17.95
C TRP A 225 -27.83 -2.43 16.57
N GLY A 226 -28.56 -3.53 16.50
CA GLY A 226 -29.12 -4.06 15.25
C GLY A 226 -30.19 -3.16 14.63
N ASN A 227 -30.96 -2.44 15.46
CA ASN A 227 -31.98 -1.49 15.01
C ASN A 227 -31.53 -0.02 15.14
N TYR A 228 -30.23 0.26 15.24
CA TYR A 228 -29.71 1.62 15.11
C TYR A 228 -30.01 2.19 13.70
N GLY A 229 -30.46 3.45 13.61
CA GLY A 229 -30.73 4.20 12.38
C GLY A 229 -32.16 4.08 11.84
N ARG A 230 -32.33 4.22 10.51
CA ARG A 230 -33.64 4.27 9.84
C ARG A 230 -34.55 3.12 10.28
N GLY A 231 -35.75 3.45 10.76
CA GLY A 231 -36.77 2.52 11.24
C GLY A 231 -36.57 2.03 12.67
N GLY A 232 -35.52 2.46 13.38
CA GLY A 232 -35.30 2.10 14.77
C GLY A 232 -34.85 3.32 15.59
N TRP A 233 -33.83 3.18 16.44
CA TRP A 233 -33.40 4.28 17.31
C TRP A 233 -32.25 5.10 16.71
N CYS A 234 -32.17 6.36 17.08
CA CYS A 234 -31.14 7.31 16.67
C CYS A 234 -30.57 8.06 17.89
N ILE A 235 -29.47 8.80 17.68
CA ILE A 235 -28.96 9.73 18.70
C ILE A 235 -29.80 11.01 18.65
N ASP A 236 -30.41 11.35 19.78
CA ASP A 236 -31.10 12.62 20.01
C ASP A 236 -30.27 13.52 20.93
N HIS A 237 -30.43 14.84 20.76
CA HIS A 237 -29.92 15.83 21.70
C HIS A 237 -31.05 16.24 22.62
N ILE A 238 -30.95 15.98 23.93
CA ILE A 238 -31.97 16.31 24.94
C ILE A 238 -32.38 17.79 24.80
N LYS A 239 -31.41 18.69 24.97
CA LYS A 239 -31.51 20.09 24.56
C LYS A 239 -31.10 20.18 23.07
N PRO A 240 -31.99 20.62 22.17
CA PRO A 240 -31.82 20.49 20.73
C PRO A 240 -30.66 21.36 20.24
N ARG A 241 -29.96 20.88 19.21
CA ARG A 241 -28.84 21.61 18.57
C ARG A 241 -29.18 23.07 18.22
N ARG A 242 -30.41 23.36 17.77
CA ARG A 242 -30.85 24.71 17.39
C ARG A 242 -30.88 25.72 18.54
N SER A 243 -30.87 25.25 19.79
CA SER A 243 -30.84 26.11 20.98
C SER A 243 -29.42 26.56 21.37
N PHE A 244 -28.41 26.21 20.58
CA PHE A 244 -27.01 26.58 20.80
C PHE A 244 -26.51 27.38 19.61
N GLN A 245 -25.62 28.33 19.88
CA GLN A 245 -24.94 29.14 18.87
C GLN A 245 -23.44 28.86 18.94
N PHE A 246 -22.88 28.30 17.87
CA PHE A 246 -21.45 28.05 17.75
C PHE A 246 -21.04 27.86 16.28
N ASP A 247 -19.85 28.33 15.95
CA ASP A 247 -19.25 28.18 14.61
C ASP A 247 -18.00 27.28 14.62
N SER A 248 -17.45 27.03 15.81
CA SER A 248 -16.22 26.27 16.05
C SER A 248 -16.42 25.21 17.12
N SER A 249 -15.66 24.12 17.01
CA SER A 249 -15.55 23.04 18.01
C SER A 249 -14.99 23.51 19.35
N ASP A 250 -14.28 24.64 19.36
CA ASP A 250 -13.65 25.17 20.58
C ASP A 250 -14.64 25.95 21.45
N SER A 251 -15.82 26.29 20.92
CA SER A 251 -16.86 27.03 21.63
C SER A 251 -17.38 26.25 22.85
N PRO A 252 -17.57 26.91 24.02
CA PRO A 252 -18.24 26.29 25.16
C PRO A 252 -19.63 25.76 24.80
N GLN A 253 -20.39 26.47 23.95
CA GLN A 253 -21.71 26.05 23.50
C GLN A 253 -21.67 24.79 22.63
N PHE A 254 -20.60 24.61 21.84
CA PHE A 254 -20.40 23.36 21.09
C PHE A 254 -20.19 22.17 22.03
N LYS A 255 -19.31 22.33 23.03
CA LYS A 255 -19.03 21.29 24.02
C LYS A 255 -20.28 20.95 24.84
N GLU A 256 -21.04 21.96 25.24
CA GLU A 256 -22.32 21.78 25.93
C GLU A 256 -23.38 21.08 25.07
N CYS A 257 -23.42 21.39 23.78
CA CYS A 257 -24.32 20.73 22.85
C CYS A 257 -23.98 19.24 22.68
N TRP A 258 -22.69 18.93 22.57
CA TRP A 258 -22.22 17.58 22.25
C TRP A 258 -21.84 16.72 23.45
N LYS A 259 -21.89 17.23 24.69
CA LYS A 259 -21.55 16.46 25.90
C LYS A 259 -22.44 15.23 26.06
N LEU A 260 -21.90 14.17 26.69
CA LEU A 260 -22.63 12.92 26.91
C LEU A 260 -23.98 13.15 27.58
N SER A 261 -24.05 13.97 28.63
CA SER A 261 -25.31 14.24 29.33
C SER A 261 -26.38 14.96 28.50
N ASN A 262 -26.04 15.49 27.31
CA ASN A 262 -27.02 16.01 26.36
C ASN A 262 -27.38 15.01 25.24
N LEU A 263 -26.73 13.85 25.17
CA LEU A 263 -26.95 12.82 24.15
C LEU A 263 -27.70 11.62 24.73
N ARG A 264 -28.73 11.15 24.03
CA ARG A 264 -29.50 9.96 24.40
C ARG A 264 -29.90 9.12 23.19
N PRO A 265 -30.18 7.81 23.36
CA PRO A 265 -30.94 7.07 22.38
C PRO A 265 -32.41 7.56 22.38
N CYS A 266 -33.03 7.60 21.21
CA CYS A 266 -34.46 7.89 21.06
C CYS A 266 -34.96 7.21 19.79
N TRP A 267 -36.21 6.73 19.78
CA TRP A 267 -36.80 6.17 18.57
C TRP A 267 -36.88 7.24 17.47
N GLU A 268 -36.55 6.88 16.22
CA GLU A 268 -36.50 7.83 15.10
C GLU A 268 -37.82 8.60 14.93
N LYS A 269 -38.95 7.92 15.11
CA LYS A 269 -40.28 8.53 15.04
C LYS A 269 -40.47 9.59 16.13
N GLU A 270 -40.10 9.29 17.36
CA GLU A 270 -40.21 10.22 18.49
C GLU A 270 -39.29 11.42 18.31
N ASN A 271 -38.04 11.18 17.91
CA ASN A 271 -37.08 12.24 17.63
C ASN A 271 -37.58 13.17 16.51
N SER A 272 -38.16 12.59 15.44
CA SER A 272 -38.75 13.35 14.35
C SER A 272 -39.95 14.19 14.81
N SER A 273 -40.82 13.63 15.65
CA SER A 273 -41.97 14.34 16.21
C SER A 273 -41.58 15.44 17.20
N LYS A 274 -40.52 15.21 18.01
CA LYS A 274 -39.97 16.20 18.95
C LYS A 274 -39.43 17.43 18.21
N GLY A 275 -38.70 17.22 17.12
CA GLY A 275 -38.05 18.30 16.38
C GLY A 275 -37.09 19.11 17.25
N ALA A 276 -37.15 20.44 17.16
CA ALA A 276 -36.31 21.33 17.98
C ALA A 276 -37.02 21.87 19.23
N LYS A 277 -37.99 21.14 19.76
CA LYS A 277 -38.74 21.55 20.95
C LYS A 277 -38.00 21.17 22.23
N TYR A 278 -37.98 22.07 23.21
CA TYR A 278 -37.41 21.83 24.54
C TYR A 278 -38.02 22.77 25.58
N LYS A 279 -38.45 22.20 26.72
CA LYS A 279 -39.11 22.94 27.82
C LYS A 279 -40.23 23.89 27.35
N GLY A 280 -41.09 23.41 26.45
CA GLY A 280 -42.22 24.19 25.92
C GLY A 280 -41.88 25.17 24.80
N LEU A 281 -40.59 25.42 24.52
CA LEU A 281 -40.14 26.32 23.45
C LEU A 281 -39.85 25.54 22.17
N ASP A 282 -40.18 26.12 21.02
CA ASP A 282 -39.82 25.60 19.69
C ASP A 282 -38.69 26.43 19.07
N TYR A 283 -37.45 25.95 19.20
CA TYR A 283 -36.23 26.62 18.71
C TYR A 283 -36.13 26.68 17.18
N ARG A 284 -37.19 26.30 16.44
CA ARG A 284 -37.32 26.68 15.02
C ARG A 284 -37.76 28.13 14.84
N TYR A 285 -38.44 28.70 15.83
CA TYR A 285 -39.08 30.02 15.75
C TYR A 285 -38.56 31.03 16.78
N VAL A 286 -37.79 30.61 17.80
CA VAL A 286 -37.32 31.49 18.88
C VAL A 286 -36.47 32.68 18.39
N GLY A 287 -35.74 32.55 17.27
CA GLY A 287 -34.95 33.65 16.70
C GLY A 287 -35.77 34.78 16.03
N PHE A 288 -37.09 34.66 15.95
CA PHE A 288 -37.99 35.69 15.42
C PHE A 288 -38.65 36.55 16.50
N LEU A 289 -38.41 36.27 17.79
CA LEU A 289 -39.09 36.94 18.92
C LEU A 289 -38.21 37.98 19.65
N GLU A 290 -36.96 38.18 19.20
CA GLU A 290 -36.01 39.14 19.78
C GLU A 290 -35.70 40.31 18.82
N GLN A 291 -36.56 40.55 17.83
CA GLN A 291 -36.49 41.68 16.90
C GLN A 291 -37.82 42.45 16.90
N ASP A 292 -38.27 42.90 18.06
CA ASP A 292 -39.30 43.93 18.22
C ASP A 292 -38.84 44.92 19.31
#